data_AF-A0A1G0CAU0-F1
#
_entry.id   AF-A0A1G0CAU0-F1
#
_cell.length_a   1.000
_cell.length_b   1.000
_cell.length_c   1.000
_cell.angle_alpha   90.00
_cell.angle_beta   90.00
_cell.angle_gamma   90.00
#
_symmetry.space_group_name_H-M   'P 1'
#
loop_
_entity.id
_entity.type
_entity.pdbx_description
1 polymer ?
#
loop_
_entity_poly.entity_id
_entity_poly.type
_entity_poly.pdbx_seq_one_letter_code
_entity_poly.pdbx_strand_id
1 'polypeptide(L)'
;MTFMKWFTFLLLFVAAKSFAQPGGIPVIKKDSCYKIADARKGKRFTEWDCGKLAGVVDCNEKLELDEASNTVITVSAKKPFSGQCETCHMNGILERRVTFVGGKQNGTDTTYYASGCPMVIRTHVQGVENGHWTYFYDSLGTVAWEMNYSVGQKHGPQIFYSRKPKASSGDTTKYENYINGILQGPKVTYNKEGKRTKQSNYVNGLLEGAFLVYNNEGKIIEEINYKEGKRDGISKYYYDDGVLLRTESWSMDTKNGEFKTFYYNGTIQTLENYKKSSGKPEDRMDVDIYEVPTKQQAEIVYEMLGKRMKEEKIREQVGEGLNVTKSQAVDPAQTPVIKGEKLARGLNKPYEKDKKYYVVLVHQVISIPQKEVKEGWFEEYFPDQKKKRRALYKKDVLIEEYVWDESGRLVKSMGGNEGGGAEDDAVPTGGKKKKEKKPKVKKPKKPKKGEEPKPEGTEPPKED
;
A
#
# COMPACT_ATOMS: atom_id res chain seq x y z
N MET A 1 46.83 52.22 -41.19
CA MET A 1 45.45 52.06 -41.66
C MET A 1 44.71 51.22 -40.63
N THR A 2 44.01 51.83 -39.67
CA THR A 2 42.53 52.02 -39.67
C THR A 2 41.78 50.67 -39.79
N PHE A 3 40.87 50.25 -38.92
CA PHE A 3 40.19 50.89 -37.81
C PHE A 3 39.52 49.78 -36.96
N MET A 4 39.58 49.93 -35.64
CA MET A 4 38.84 49.17 -34.65
C MET A 4 37.34 49.50 -34.79
N LYS A 5 36.45 48.50 -34.88
CA LYS A 5 35.00 48.71 -34.75
C LYS A 5 34.38 47.67 -33.83
N TRP A 6 33.97 48.17 -32.67
CA TRP A 6 32.98 47.58 -31.77
C TRP A 6 31.68 47.28 -32.52
N PHE A 7 31.07 46.13 -32.27
CA PHE A 7 29.66 45.90 -32.58
C PHE A 7 28.91 45.66 -31.28
N THR A 8 28.10 46.67 -30.94
CA THR A 8 27.10 46.71 -29.89
C THR A 8 26.01 45.64 -30.12
N PHE A 9 25.72 44.87 -29.08
CA PHE A 9 24.61 43.93 -29.01
C PHE A 9 23.29 44.71 -28.91
N LEU A 10 22.52 44.80 -30.01
CA LEU A 10 21.19 45.38 -30.04
C LEU A 10 20.16 44.28 -29.76
N LEU A 11 19.62 44.26 -28.53
CA LEU A 11 18.48 43.43 -28.13
C LEU A 11 17.22 43.93 -28.85
N LEU A 12 16.84 43.28 -29.94
CA LEU A 12 15.58 43.49 -30.63
C LEU A 12 14.48 42.68 -29.93
N PHE A 13 13.74 43.35 -29.03
CA PHE A 13 12.44 42.90 -28.56
C PHE A 13 11.43 42.99 -29.72
N VAL A 14 11.24 41.89 -30.44
CA VAL A 14 10.10 41.75 -31.37
C VAL A 14 8.88 41.33 -30.55
N ALA A 15 8.04 42.31 -30.22
CA ALA A 15 6.70 42.07 -29.69
C ALA A 15 5.81 41.52 -30.83
N ALA A 16 5.81 40.21 -31.02
CA ALA A 16 4.82 39.53 -31.85
C ALA A 16 3.49 39.47 -31.07
N LYS A 17 2.61 40.46 -31.29
CA LYS A 17 1.20 40.36 -30.95
C LYS A 17 0.54 39.34 -31.88
N SER A 18 0.58 38.07 -31.51
CA SER A 18 -0.30 37.05 -32.12
C SER A 18 -1.66 37.12 -31.43
N PHE A 19 -2.62 37.73 -32.11
CA PHE A 19 -4.05 37.51 -31.85
C PHE A 19 -4.35 36.03 -32.14
N ALA A 20 -4.22 35.16 -31.15
CA ALA A 20 -4.80 33.84 -31.17
C ALA A 20 -6.24 33.95 -30.64
N GLN A 21 -7.22 33.99 -31.54
CA GLN A 21 -8.58 33.60 -31.18
C GLN A 21 -8.52 32.17 -30.61
N PRO A 22 -9.35 31.81 -29.62
CA PRO A 22 -9.48 30.43 -29.18
C PRO A 22 -10.25 29.65 -30.25
N GLY A 23 -9.57 29.35 -31.37
CA GLY A 23 -9.98 28.31 -32.27
C GLY A 23 -9.84 27.00 -31.52
N GLY A 24 -10.95 26.54 -30.92
CA GLY A 24 -11.00 25.27 -30.25
C GLY A 24 -10.37 24.20 -31.14
N ILE A 25 -9.50 23.39 -30.55
CA ILE A 25 -9.02 22.15 -31.18
C ILE A 25 -10.27 21.47 -31.74
N PRO A 26 -10.36 21.24 -33.06
CA PRO A 26 -11.54 20.61 -33.62
C PRO A 26 -11.71 19.28 -32.92
N VAL A 27 -12.81 19.14 -32.18
CA VAL A 27 -13.24 17.87 -31.62
C VAL A 27 -13.55 17.01 -32.83
N ILE A 28 -12.58 16.23 -33.28
CA ILE A 28 -12.80 15.16 -34.23
C ILE A 28 -13.77 14.24 -33.52
N LYS A 29 -15.05 14.31 -33.89
CA LYS A 29 -16.04 13.29 -33.51
C LYS A 29 -15.49 11.98 -34.06
N LYS A 30 -14.77 11.23 -33.22
CA LYS A 30 -14.43 9.85 -33.52
C LYS A 30 -15.74 9.16 -33.79
N ASP A 31 -15.93 8.75 -35.03
CA ASP A 31 -17.08 7.96 -35.40
C ASP A 31 -17.21 6.79 -34.43
N SER A 32 -18.41 6.60 -33.91
CA SER A 32 -18.72 5.51 -32.99
C SER A 32 -18.20 4.20 -33.58
N CYS A 33 -17.32 3.48 -32.88
CA CYS A 33 -16.74 2.23 -33.36
C CYS A 33 -17.79 1.15 -33.70
N TYR A 34 -19.03 1.35 -33.25
CA TYR A 34 -20.21 0.56 -33.57
C TYR A 34 -20.70 0.70 -35.01
N LYS A 35 -20.31 1.76 -35.74
CA LYS A 35 -20.79 1.99 -37.12
C LYS A 35 -20.57 0.78 -38.02
N ILE A 36 -19.49 0.03 -37.80
CA ILE A 36 -19.15 -1.17 -38.57
C ILE A 36 -20.16 -2.29 -38.29
N ALA A 37 -20.46 -2.58 -37.01
CA ALA A 37 -21.42 -3.60 -36.65
C ALA A 37 -22.86 -3.20 -37.00
N ASP A 38 -23.24 -1.94 -36.80
CA ASP A 38 -24.57 -1.44 -37.17
C ASP A 38 -24.79 -1.53 -38.69
N ALA A 39 -23.78 -1.20 -39.50
CA ALA A 39 -23.84 -1.33 -40.95
C ALA A 39 -24.02 -2.79 -41.44
N ARG A 40 -23.64 -3.77 -40.60
CA ARG A 40 -23.72 -5.21 -40.89
C ARG A 40 -24.93 -5.90 -40.26
N LYS A 41 -25.66 -5.23 -39.37
CA LYS A 41 -26.83 -5.79 -38.68
C LYS A 41 -27.92 -6.19 -39.68
N GLY A 42 -28.37 -7.44 -39.62
CA GLY A 42 -29.44 -7.96 -40.47
C GLY A 42 -29.06 -8.22 -41.93
N LYS A 43 -27.79 -8.08 -42.30
CA LYS A 43 -27.27 -8.42 -43.63
C LYS A 43 -26.58 -9.78 -43.58
N ARG A 44 -26.77 -10.60 -44.62
CA ARG A 44 -25.94 -11.80 -44.85
C ARG A 44 -24.54 -11.29 -45.23
N PHE A 45 -23.57 -11.46 -44.34
CA PHE A 45 -22.21 -10.96 -44.57
C PHE A 45 -21.50 -11.89 -45.56
N THR A 46 -21.15 -11.36 -46.73
CA THR A 46 -20.37 -12.06 -47.76
C THR A 46 -18.92 -11.59 -47.80
N GLU A 47 -18.54 -10.67 -46.91
CA GLU A 47 -17.25 -9.99 -46.93
C GLU A 47 -16.63 -9.97 -45.53
N TRP A 48 -15.41 -10.48 -45.43
CA TRP A 48 -14.62 -10.56 -44.21
C TRP A 48 -13.62 -9.40 -44.18
N ASP A 49 -13.34 -8.84 -43.00
CA ASP A 49 -12.27 -7.84 -42.84
C ASP A 49 -10.87 -8.46 -42.94
N CYS A 50 -10.76 -9.73 -42.57
CA CYS A 50 -9.52 -10.50 -42.59
C CYS A 50 -9.21 -11.02 -44.00
N GLY A 51 -7.92 -11.31 -44.24
CA GLY A 51 -7.47 -11.96 -45.48
C GLY A 51 -7.39 -11.04 -46.70
N LYS A 52 -7.64 -9.74 -46.53
CA LYS A 52 -7.53 -8.71 -47.58
C LYS A 52 -6.12 -8.14 -47.73
N LEU A 53 -5.28 -8.28 -46.70
CA LEU A 53 -3.94 -7.71 -46.66
C LEU A 53 -2.91 -8.71 -47.18
N ALA A 54 -2.15 -8.30 -48.20
CA ALA A 54 -1.05 -9.10 -48.70
C ALA A 54 0.00 -9.35 -47.60
N GLY A 55 0.44 -10.60 -47.46
CA GLY A 55 1.41 -11.01 -46.45
C GLY A 55 0.84 -11.22 -45.03
N VAL A 56 -0.48 -11.08 -44.85
CA VAL A 56 -1.17 -11.38 -43.59
C VAL A 56 -1.91 -12.70 -43.73
N VAL A 57 -1.64 -13.65 -42.84
CA VAL A 57 -2.25 -14.99 -42.88
C VAL A 57 -3.45 -15.07 -41.93
N ASP A 58 -4.36 -16.02 -42.16
CA ASP A 58 -5.37 -16.36 -41.17
C ASP A 58 -4.72 -17.13 -40.01
N CYS A 59 -4.83 -16.63 -38.78
CA CYS A 59 -4.20 -17.26 -37.62
C CYS A 59 -4.79 -18.66 -37.33
N ASN A 60 -6.07 -18.89 -37.62
CA ASN A 60 -6.78 -20.13 -37.28
C ASN A 60 -6.56 -21.23 -38.33
N GLU A 61 -6.30 -20.86 -39.59
CA GLU A 61 -6.08 -21.84 -40.66
C GLU A 61 -4.61 -22.18 -40.89
N LYS A 62 -3.72 -21.19 -40.77
CA LYS A 62 -2.31 -21.34 -41.20
C LYS A 62 -1.35 -21.59 -40.06
N LEU A 63 -1.76 -21.30 -38.82
CA LEU A 63 -0.89 -21.34 -37.66
C LEU A 63 -1.46 -22.26 -36.58
N GLU A 64 -0.57 -22.82 -35.77
CA GLU A 64 -0.91 -23.58 -34.56
C GLU A 64 0.09 -23.26 -33.45
N LEU A 65 -0.31 -23.47 -32.20
CA LEU A 65 0.58 -23.34 -31.05
C LEU A 65 1.30 -24.67 -30.83
N ASP A 66 2.62 -24.69 -30.93
CA ASP A 66 3.43 -25.76 -30.38
C ASP A 66 3.50 -25.60 -28.86
N GLU A 67 2.77 -26.44 -28.13
CA GLU A 67 2.70 -26.38 -26.67
C GLU A 67 4.05 -26.67 -26.00
N ALA A 68 4.91 -27.49 -26.63
CA ALA A 68 6.20 -27.85 -26.07
C ALA A 68 7.14 -26.64 -25.98
N SER A 69 7.24 -25.86 -27.06
CA SER A 69 8.08 -24.66 -27.11
C SER A 69 7.32 -23.36 -26.80
N ASN A 70 6.01 -23.43 -26.61
CA ASN A 70 5.09 -22.28 -26.51
C ASN A 70 5.26 -21.30 -27.68
N THR A 71 5.41 -21.83 -28.90
CA THR A 71 5.77 -21.06 -30.10
C THR A 71 4.71 -21.25 -31.17
N VAL A 72 4.30 -20.17 -31.83
CA VAL A 72 3.39 -20.25 -32.96
C VAL A 72 4.16 -20.70 -34.19
N ILE A 73 3.71 -21.81 -34.78
CA ILE A 73 4.33 -22.45 -35.95
C ILE A 73 3.34 -22.48 -37.11
N THR A 74 3.85 -22.60 -38.33
CA THR A 74 3.00 -22.83 -39.52
C THR A 74 2.51 -24.27 -39.54
N VAL A 75 1.22 -24.49 -39.86
CA VAL A 75 0.62 -25.84 -39.93
C VAL A 75 1.35 -26.74 -40.94
N SER A 76 1.72 -26.21 -42.11
CA SER A 76 2.33 -26.99 -43.19
C SER A 76 3.79 -27.36 -42.94
N ALA A 77 4.63 -26.39 -42.56
CA ALA A 77 6.06 -26.59 -42.42
C ALA A 77 6.50 -26.92 -40.97
N LYS A 78 5.60 -26.79 -39.99
CA LYS A 78 5.87 -26.94 -38.55
C LYS A 78 7.07 -26.12 -38.06
N LYS A 79 7.29 -24.94 -38.67
CA LYS A 79 8.38 -24.01 -38.33
C LYS A 79 7.85 -22.75 -37.65
N PRO A 80 8.64 -22.11 -36.77
CA PRO A 80 8.27 -20.85 -36.12
C PRO A 80 7.85 -19.78 -37.13
N PHE A 81 6.68 -19.18 -36.91
CA PHE A 81 6.11 -18.21 -37.82
C PHE A 81 6.66 -16.79 -37.57
N SER A 82 7.02 -16.09 -38.63
CA SER A 82 7.35 -14.65 -38.55
C SER A 82 6.53 -13.91 -39.58
N GLY A 83 5.77 -12.91 -39.13
CA GLY A 83 4.82 -12.19 -39.97
C GLY A 83 3.59 -11.77 -39.19
N GLN A 84 2.58 -11.28 -39.91
CA GLN A 84 1.30 -10.88 -39.32
C GLN A 84 0.25 -11.94 -39.58
N CYS A 85 -0.66 -12.11 -38.62
CA CYS A 85 -1.87 -12.88 -38.83
C CYS A 85 -3.10 -12.14 -38.29
N GLU A 86 -4.26 -12.50 -38.83
CA GLU A 86 -5.57 -11.98 -38.44
C GLU A 86 -6.52 -13.10 -38.05
N THR A 87 -7.41 -12.80 -37.10
CA THR A 87 -8.64 -13.56 -36.86
C THR A 87 -9.83 -12.63 -36.99
N CYS A 88 -10.96 -13.19 -37.43
CA CYS A 88 -12.22 -12.48 -37.55
C CYS A 88 -13.29 -13.14 -36.68
N HIS A 89 -14.17 -12.30 -36.12
CA HIS A 89 -15.41 -12.75 -35.51
C HIS A 89 -16.30 -13.42 -36.55
N MET A 90 -17.25 -14.25 -36.10
CA MET A 90 -18.21 -14.91 -36.98
C MET A 90 -19.06 -13.95 -37.82
N ASN A 91 -19.14 -12.66 -37.45
CA ASN A 91 -19.82 -11.63 -38.24
C ASN A 91 -18.91 -10.92 -39.26
N GLY A 92 -17.72 -11.48 -39.51
CA GLY A 92 -16.73 -10.97 -40.46
C GLY A 92 -15.93 -9.76 -39.99
N ILE A 93 -16.17 -9.26 -38.77
CA ILE A 93 -15.41 -8.12 -38.22
C ILE A 93 -14.06 -8.61 -37.71
N LEU A 94 -12.99 -7.85 -37.98
CA LEU A 94 -11.65 -8.13 -37.47
C LEU A 94 -11.70 -8.31 -35.94
N GLU A 95 -11.30 -9.48 -35.46
CA GLU A 95 -11.20 -9.78 -34.03
C GLU A 95 -9.84 -9.38 -33.51
N ARG A 96 -8.77 -9.75 -34.21
CA ARG A 96 -7.40 -9.45 -33.77
C ARG A 96 -6.45 -9.45 -34.95
N ARG A 97 -5.46 -8.56 -34.91
CA ARG A 97 -4.26 -8.62 -35.76
C ARG A 97 -3.03 -8.70 -34.87
N VAL A 98 -2.17 -9.68 -35.10
CA VAL A 98 -0.98 -9.95 -34.27
C VAL A 98 0.24 -10.05 -35.15
N THR A 99 1.37 -9.54 -34.66
CA THR A 99 2.68 -9.73 -35.29
C THR A 99 3.49 -10.76 -34.50
N PHE A 100 4.09 -11.71 -35.20
CA PHE A 100 4.99 -12.71 -34.65
C PHE A 100 6.39 -12.55 -35.22
N VAL A 101 7.40 -12.80 -34.38
CA VAL A 101 8.81 -12.94 -34.77
C VAL A 101 9.32 -14.22 -34.11
N GLY A 102 9.81 -15.17 -34.91
CA GLY A 102 10.25 -16.47 -34.40
C GLY A 102 9.15 -17.24 -33.65
N GLY A 103 7.89 -17.05 -34.05
CA GLY A 103 6.70 -17.65 -33.44
C GLY A 103 6.31 -17.06 -32.08
N LYS A 104 6.93 -15.96 -31.65
CA LYS A 104 6.60 -15.23 -30.43
C LYS A 104 5.95 -13.88 -30.77
N GLN A 105 4.94 -13.47 -30.00
CA GLN A 105 4.26 -12.18 -30.22
C GLN A 105 5.24 -11.02 -30.07
N ASN A 106 5.24 -10.08 -31.01
CA ASN A 106 6.20 -9.00 -31.01
C ASN A 106 5.62 -7.72 -31.62
N GLY A 107 5.64 -6.63 -30.86
CA GLY A 107 5.02 -5.37 -31.20
C GLY A 107 3.66 -5.17 -30.54
N THR A 108 2.90 -4.22 -31.07
CA THR A 108 1.58 -3.86 -30.56
C THR A 108 0.48 -4.59 -31.33
N ASP A 109 -0.41 -5.27 -30.60
CA ASP A 109 -1.61 -5.89 -31.15
C ASP A 109 -2.87 -5.25 -30.55
N THR A 110 -3.95 -5.22 -31.34
CA THR A 110 -5.27 -4.79 -30.89
C THR A 110 -6.26 -5.91 -31.11
N THR A 111 -7.01 -6.24 -30.06
CA THR A 111 -8.18 -7.11 -30.12
C THR A 111 -9.43 -6.24 -30.08
N TYR A 112 -10.44 -6.62 -30.85
CA TYR A 112 -11.72 -5.93 -30.99
C TYR A 112 -12.85 -6.84 -30.52
N TYR A 113 -13.92 -6.23 -30.02
CA TYR A 113 -15.20 -6.89 -29.83
C TYR A 113 -15.85 -7.22 -31.18
N ALA A 114 -16.82 -8.14 -31.18
CA ALA A 114 -17.67 -8.39 -32.35
C ALA A 114 -18.43 -7.14 -32.83
N SER A 115 -18.48 -6.06 -32.03
CA SER A 115 -19.01 -4.76 -32.45
C SER A 115 -18.05 -3.95 -33.35
N GLY A 116 -16.78 -4.34 -33.45
CA GLY A 116 -15.71 -3.57 -34.09
C GLY A 116 -15.02 -2.56 -33.16
N CYS A 117 -15.46 -2.46 -31.91
CA CYS A 117 -14.82 -1.58 -30.93
C CYS A 117 -13.56 -2.21 -30.33
N PRO A 118 -12.50 -1.43 -30.05
CA PRO A 118 -11.31 -1.93 -29.36
C PRO A 118 -11.69 -2.55 -28.01
N MET A 119 -11.21 -3.75 -27.76
CA MET A 119 -11.33 -4.45 -26.49
C MET A 119 -10.04 -4.29 -25.68
N VAL A 120 -8.90 -4.54 -26.32
CA VAL A 120 -7.61 -4.40 -25.65
C VAL A 120 -6.52 -4.06 -26.66
N ILE A 121 -5.63 -3.15 -26.26
CA ILE A 121 -4.38 -2.83 -26.95
C ILE A 121 -3.26 -3.31 -26.05
N ARG A 122 -2.37 -4.15 -26.58
CA ARG A 122 -1.26 -4.75 -25.83
C ARG A 122 0.02 -4.63 -26.61
N THR A 123 1.12 -4.54 -25.89
CA THR A 123 2.45 -4.60 -26.49
C THR A 123 3.21 -5.78 -25.90
N HIS A 124 3.88 -6.52 -26.77
CA HIS A 124 4.72 -7.67 -26.43
C HIS A 124 6.09 -7.53 -27.07
N VAL A 125 7.12 -8.06 -26.42
CA VAL A 125 8.46 -8.21 -26.99
C VAL A 125 8.85 -9.67 -26.84
N GLN A 126 9.03 -10.38 -27.96
CA GLN A 126 9.38 -11.81 -27.96
C GLN A 126 8.46 -12.67 -27.07
N GLY A 127 7.15 -12.40 -27.09
CA GLY A 127 6.12 -13.13 -26.35
C GLY A 127 5.95 -12.68 -24.91
N VAL A 128 6.72 -11.69 -24.45
CA VAL A 128 6.70 -11.19 -23.07
C VAL A 128 5.96 -9.86 -23.01
N GLU A 129 5.08 -9.66 -22.02
CA GLU A 129 4.33 -8.42 -21.84
C GLU A 129 5.27 -7.23 -21.63
N ASN A 130 5.06 -6.15 -22.37
CA ASN A 130 5.92 -4.98 -22.28
C ASN A 130 5.16 -3.70 -22.63
N GLY A 131 5.53 -2.59 -22.00
CA GLY A 131 4.94 -1.28 -22.27
C GLY A 131 3.52 -1.13 -21.73
N HIS A 132 2.74 -0.30 -22.41
CA HIS A 132 1.41 0.12 -21.97
C HIS A 132 0.31 -0.76 -22.57
N TRP A 133 -0.56 -1.26 -21.70
CA TRP A 133 -1.73 -2.07 -22.03
C TRP A 133 -2.99 -1.33 -21.64
N THR A 134 -3.96 -1.26 -22.56
CA THR A 134 -5.22 -0.55 -22.36
C THR A 134 -6.38 -1.49 -22.66
N TYR A 135 -7.32 -1.64 -21.74
CA TYR A 135 -8.53 -2.43 -21.93
C TYR A 135 -9.77 -1.55 -21.82
N PHE A 136 -10.81 -1.89 -22.56
CA PHE A 136 -12.05 -1.12 -22.65
C PHE A 136 -13.23 -1.97 -22.14
N TYR A 137 -14.20 -1.39 -21.43
CA TYR A 137 -15.26 -2.16 -20.74
C TYR A 137 -16.23 -2.88 -21.68
N ASP A 138 -16.37 -2.37 -22.89
CA ASP A 138 -17.23 -2.85 -23.95
C ASP A 138 -17.04 -1.91 -25.15
N SER A 139 -18.02 -1.92 -26.03
CA SER A 139 -18.09 -1.06 -27.19
C SER A 139 -18.31 0.43 -26.90
N LEU A 140 -18.63 0.86 -25.66
CA LEU A 140 -18.76 2.28 -25.29
C LEU A 140 -17.43 3.04 -25.44
N GLY A 141 -16.31 2.34 -25.62
CA GLY A 141 -14.98 2.94 -25.82
C GLY A 141 -14.40 3.56 -24.55
N THR A 142 -15.03 3.34 -23.40
CA THR A 142 -14.52 3.76 -22.09
C THR A 142 -13.43 2.80 -21.63
N VAL A 143 -12.28 3.34 -21.26
CA VAL A 143 -11.17 2.58 -20.69
C VAL A 143 -11.64 1.94 -19.38
N ALA A 144 -11.34 0.66 -19.20
CA ALA A 144 -11.59 -0.07 -17.96
C ALA A 144 -10.36 -0.10 -17.06
N TRP A 145 -9.21 -0.31 -17.68
CA TRP A 145 -7.93 -0.25 -16.98
C TRP A 145 -6.79 0.02 -17.96
N GLU A 146 -5.77 0.61 -17.39
CA GLU A 146 -4.45 0.82 -17.99
C GLU A 146 -3.42 0.14 -17.10
N MET A 147 -2.59 -0.68 -17.71
CA MET A 147 -1.53 -1.41 -17.03
C MET A 147 -0.21 -1.17 -17.75
N ASN A 148 0.84 -1.00 -16.98
CA ASN A 148 2.18 -0.82 -17.51
C ASN A 148 3.04 -2.02 -17.11
N TYR A 149 3.77 -2.57 -18.08
CA TYR A 149 4.62 -3.74 -17.94
C TYR A 149 6.05 -3.43 -18.41
N SER A 150 7.01 -4.10 -17.79
CA SER A 150 8.40 -4.16 -18.25
C SER A 150 8.86 -5.61 -18.11
N VAL A 151 9.17 -6.26 -19.23
CA VAL A 151 9.68 -7.65 -19.28
C VAL A 151 8.80 -8.62 -18.45
N GLY A 152 7.49 -8.58 -18.69
CA GLY A 152 6.50 -9.50 -18.10
C GLY A 152 6.04 -9.12 -16.70
N GLN A 153 6.65 -8.10 -16.10
CA GLN A 153 6.33 -7.65 -14.74
C GLN A 153 5.61 -6.30 -14.76
N LYS A 154 4.65 -6.09 -13.85
CA LYS A 154 4.04 -4.77 -13.67
C LYS A 154 5.12 -3.74 -13.34
N HIS A 155 5.13 -2.62 -14.05
CA HIS A 155 6.11 -1.56 -13.87
C HIS A 155 5.45 -0.22 -14.20
N GLY A 156 5.53 0.76 -13.30
CA GLY A 156 4.80 2.01 -13.40
C GLY A 156 3.34 1.91 -12.95
N PRO A 157 2.51 2.91 -13.31
CA PRO A 157 1.15 3.04 -12.81
C PRO A 157 0.22 1.97 -13.37
N GLN A 158 -0.74 1.56 -12.56
CA GLN A 158 -1.81 0.63 -12.88
C GLN A 158 -3.11 1.30 -12.45
N ILE A 159 -3.93 1.67 -13.43
CA ILE A 159 -5.09 2.53 -13.22
C ILE A 159 -6.33 1.76 -13.62
N PHE A 160 -7.35 1.80 -12.77
CA PHE A 160 -8.65 1.20 -13.00
C PHE A 160 -9.68 2.30 -13.03
N TYR A 161 -10.61 2.19 -13.96
CA TYR A 161 -11.62 3.21 -14.23
C TYR A 161 -13.02 2.66 -13.98
N SER A 162 -13.99 3.55 -13.85
CA SER A 162 -15.40 3.21 -13.70
C SER A 162 -16.03 2.99 -15.07
N ARG A 163 -16.89 1.98 -15.18
CA ARG A 163 -17.61 1.70 -16.44
C ARG A 163 -18.57 2.82 -16.86
N LYS A 164 -19.14 3.52 -15.88
CA LYS A 164 -20.11 4.60 -16.12
C LYS A 164 -19.69 5.82 -15.29
N PRO A 165 -18.65 6.56 -15.73
CA PRO A 165 -18.26 7.76 -15.01
C PRO A 165 -19.37 8.78 -15.09
N LYS A 166 -19.73 9.41 -13.97
CA LYS A 166 -20.59 10.60 -14.02
C LYS A 166 -19.73 11.74 -14.55
N ALA A 167 -20.27 12.57 -15.44
CA ALA A 167 -19.51 13.66 -16.07
C ALA A 167 -18.87 14.63 -15.05
N SER A 168 -19.43 14.72 -13.84
CA SER A 168 -18.94 15.56 -12.74
C SER A 168 -18.01 14.85 -11.74
N SER A 169 -17.70 13.57 -11.94
CA SER A 169 -16.84 12.77 -11.04
C SER A 169 -15.59 12.29 -11.76
N GLY A 170 -14.48 12.16 -11.04
CA GLY A 170 -13.33 11.38 -11.52
C GLY A 170 -13.76 9.94 -11.84
N ASP A 171 -13.20 9.39 -12.91
CA ASP A 171 -13.50 8.04 -13.39
C ASP A 171 -12.62 6.96 -12.77
N THR A 172 -11.46 7.33 -12.20
CA THR A 172 -10.54 6.40 -11.56
C THR A 172 -11.18 5.76 -10.33
N THR A 173 -11.17 4.44 -10.26
CA THR A 173 -11.63 3.64 -9.12
C THR A 173 -10.46 3.15 -8.28
N LYS A 174 -9.30 2.94 -8.89
CA LYS A 174 -8.09 2.49 -8.21
C LYS A 174 -6.83 2.91 -8.95
N TYR A 175 -5.84 3.33 -8.17
CA TYR A 175 -4.49 3.62 -8.62
C TYR A 175 -3.50 2.79 -7.79
N GLU A 176 -2.58 2.11 -8.46
CA GLU A 176 -1.45 1.37 -7.87
C GLU A 176 -0.19 1.66 -8.70
N ASN A 177 1.00 1.64 -8.09
CA ASN A 177 2.25 1.80 -8.83
C ASN A 177 3.23 0.67 -8.49
N TYR A 178 3.96 0.18 -9.50
CA TYR A 178 4.86 -0.96 -9.33
C TYR A 178 6.26 -0.64 -9.85
N ILE A 179 7.29 -1.26 -9.27
CA ILE A 179 8.63 -1.33 -9.85
C ILE A 179 9.00 -2.81 -9.90
N ASN A 180 9.20 -3.34 -11.10
CA ASN A 180 9.62 -4.74 -11.33
C ASN A 180 8.72 -5.75 -10.58
N GLY A 181 7.41 -5.58 -10.72
CA GLY A 181 6.41 -6.45 -10.12
C GLY A 181 6.14 -6.19 -8.64
N ILE A 182 6.89 -5.32 -7.98
CA ILE A 182 6.76 -5.00 -6.55
C ILE A 182 6.00 -3.68 -6.38
N LEU A 183 4.95 -3.68 -5.55
CA LEU A 183 4.14 -2.49 -5.27
C LEU A 183 5.00 -1.41 -4.58
N GLN A 184 5.04 -0.22 -5.16
CA GLN A 184 5.91 0.87 -4.73
C GLN A 184 5.19 2.22 -4.86
N GLY A 185 5.26 3.04 -3.83
CA GLY A 185 4.64 4.36 -3.80
C GLY A 185 3.15 4.31 -3.47
N PRO A 186 2.37 5.31 -3.92
CA PRO A 186 0.99 5.48 -3.46
C PRO A 186 0.05 4.44 -4.06
N LYS A 187 -0.89 3.99 -3.23
CA LYS A 187 -2.08 3.24 -3.61
C LYS A 187 -3.31 3.98 -3.13
N VAL A 188 -4.22 4.26 -4.06
CA VAL A 188 -5.44 5.04 -3.79
C VAL A 188 -6.65 4.31 -4.35
N THR A 189 -7.73 4.26 -3.58
CA THR A 189 -9.03 3.77 -4.06
C THR A 189 -10.06 4.87 -3.96
N TYR A 190 -11.04 4.81 -4.86
CA TYR A 190 -12.10 5.81 -4.98
C TYR A 190 -13.47 5.11 -5.00
N ASN A 191 -14.51 5.82 -4.57
CA ASN A 191 -15.89 5.35 -4.71
C ASN A 191 -16.46 5.67 -6.11
N LYS A 192 -17.72 5.29 -6.35
CA LYS A 192 -18.42 5.52 -7.63
C LYS A 192 -18.68 7.01 -7.92
N GLU A 193 -18.51 7.89 -6.94
CA GLU A 193 -18.55 9.35 -7.08
C GLU A 193 -17.16 9.98 -7.34
N GLY A 194 -16.10 9.17 -7.44
CA GLY A 194 -14.73 9.64 -7.65
C GLY A 194 -14.08 10.25 -6.40
N LYS A 195 -14.67 10.09 -5.22
CA LYS A 195 -14.07 10.52 -3.94
C LYS A 195 -13.16 9.42 -3.41
N ARG A 196 -12.02 9.81 -2.81
CA ARG A 196 -11.08 8.87 -2.19
C ARG A 196 -11.78 8.13 -1.06
N THR A 197 -11.53 6.82 -0.97
CA THR A 197 -12.01 5.95 0.13
C THR A 197 -10.85 5.44 0.96
N LYS A 198 -9.70 5.15 0.33
CA LYS A 198 -8.47 4.75 1.02
C LYS A 198 -7.26 5.33 0.32
N GLN A 199 -6.25 5.66 1.10
CA GLN A 199 -4.93 6.07 0.61
C GLN A 199 -3.86 5.43 1.48
N SER A 200 -2.81 4.92 0.83
CA SER A 200 -1.69 4.26 1.50
C SER A 200 -0.45 4.42 0.65
N ASN A 201 0.72 4.18 1.24
CA ASN A 201 1.98 4.19 0.54
C ASN A 201 2.74 2.88 0.81
N TYR A 202 3.51 2.43 -0.18
CA TYR A 202 4.25 1.18 -0.14
C TYR A 202 5.72 1.39 -0.45
N VAL A 203 6.59 0.67 0.27
CA VAL A 203 8.02 0.55 -0.04
C VAL A 203 8.36 -0.94 -0.07
N ASN A 204 8.88 -1.42 -1.20
CA ASN A 204 9.21 -2.83 -1.43
C ASN A 204 8.04 -3.78 -1.13
N GLY A 205 6.82 -3.38 -1.51
CA GLY A 205 5.61 -4.19 -1.30
C GLY A 205 5.06 -4.17 0.13
N LEU A 206 5.68 -3.46 1.07
CA LEU A 206 5.23 -3.31 2.45
C LEU A 206 4.60 -1.93 2.67
N LEU A 207 3.54 -1.84 3.48
CA LEU A 207 2.94 -0.57 3.86
C LEU A 207 3.95 0.29 4.63
N GLU A 208 4.07 1.55 4.25
CA GLU A 208 5.02 2.51 4.82
C GLU A 208 4.38 3.90 4.93
N GLY A 209 4.38 4.47 6.14
CA GLY A 209 3.75 5.74 6.45
C GLY A 209 2.26 5.63 6.75
N ALA A 210 1.51 6.71 6.51
CA ALA A 210 0.10 6.80 6.84
C ALA A 210 -0.79 5.97 5.90
N PHE A 211 -1.67 5.17 6.51
CA PHE A 211 -2.83 4.54 5.91
C PHE A 211 -4.08 5.32 6.33
N LEU A 212 -4.75 5.91 5.34
CA LEU A 212 -5.88 6.80 5.53
C LEU A 212 -7.15 6.15 4.99
N VAL A 213 -8.23 6.18 5.76
CA VAL A 213 -9.58 5.80 5.33
C VAL A 213 -10.47 7.03 5.40
N TYR A 214 -11.26 7.23 4.34
CA TYR A 214 -12.15 8.37 4.20
C TYR A 214 -13.60 7.92 4.16
N ASN A 215 -14.50 8.75 4.68
CA ASN A 215 -15.93 8.56 4.51
C ASN A 215 -16.45 9.11 3.17
N ASN A 216 -17.78 9.04 2.96
CA ASN A 216 -18.41 9.53 1.73
C ASN A 216 -18.38 11.06 1.56
N GLU A 217 -18.12 11.81 2.62
CA GLU A 217 -17.93 13.26 2.58
C GLU A 217 -16.50 13.63 2.18
N GLY A 218 -15.54 12.70 2.32
CA GLY A 218 -14.11 12.93 2.10
C GLY A 218 -13.33 13.29 3.37
N LYS A 219 -13.94 13.12 4.55
CA LYS A 219 -13.28 13.28 5.85
C LYS A 219 -12.54 12.00 6.22
N ILE A 220 -11.39 12.16 6.89
CA ILE A 220 -10.61 11.02 7.40
C ILE A 220 -11.33 10.44 8.62
N ILE A 221 -11.58 9.14 8.60
CA ILE A 221 -12.19 8.39 9.71
C ILE A 221 -11.20 7.41 10.36
N GLU A 222 -10.13 7.06 9.65
CA GLU A 222 -9.00 6.29 10.21
C GLU A 222 -7.68 6.83 9.66
N GLU A 223 -6.71 7.00 10.55
CA GLU A 223 -5.33 7.38 10.24
C GLU A 223 -4.41 6.44 11.02
N ILE A 224 -3.84 5.45 10.34
CA ILE A 224 -3.02 4.40 10.95
C ILE A 224 -1.61 4.52 10.38
N ASN A 225 -0.60 4.61 11.23
CA ASN A 225 0.79 4.69 10.78
C ASN A 225 1.41 3.29 10.68
N TYR A 226 2.09 3.04 9.56
CA TYR A 226 2.78 1.79 9.27
C TYR A 226 4.27 2.03 9.06
N LYS A 227 5.07 1.04 9.47
CA LYS A 227 6.50 0.94 9.18
C LYS A 227 6.82 -0.51 8.86
N GLU A 228 7.45 -0.76 7.72
CA GLU A 228 7.81 -2.12 7.27
C GLU A 228 6.60 -3.09 7.28
N GLY A 229 5.42 -2.58 6.92
CA GLY A 229 4.19 -3.36 6.88
C GLY A 229 3.47 -3.56 8.22
N LYS A 230 3.99 -3.03 9.32
CA LYS A 230 3.44 -3.18 10.69
C LYS A 230 2.97 -1.85 11.26
N ARG A 231 1.96 -1.84 12.12
CA ARG A 231 1.52 -0.60 12.79
C ARG A 231 2.62 -0.06 13.69
N ASP A 232 3.01 1.18 13.50
CA ASP A 232 4.09 1.82 14.25
C ASP A 232 3.76 3.31 14.44
N GLY A 233 3.83 3.77 15.69
CA GLY A 233 3.41 5.12 16.07
C GLY A 233 1.93 5.21 16.47
N ILE A 234 1.39 6.43 16.40
CA ILE A 234 0.04 6.73 16.86
C ILE A 234 -0.96 6.49 15.73
N SER A 235 -1.97 5.67 15.98
CA SER A 235 -3.16 5.53 15.14
C SER A 235 -4.29 6.38 15.71
N LYS A 236 -5.08 7.01 14.84
CA LYS A 236 -6.24 7.84 15.20
C LYS A 236 -7.48 7.34 14.47
N TYR A 237 -8.60 7.38 15.18
CA TYR A 237 -9.92 7.00 14.69
C TYR A 237 -10.87 8.15 14.96
N TYR A 238 -11.75 8.43 14.02
CA TYR A 238 -12.69 9.55 14.08
C TYR A 238 -14.11 9.06 13.85
N TYR A 239 -15.09 9.77 14.41
CA TYR A 239 -16.48 9.69 14.00
C TYR A 239 -16.65 10.19 12.57
N ASP A 240 -17.80 9.89 11.95
CA ASP A 240 -18.08 10.24 10.55
C ASP A 240 -18.04 11.75 10.27
N ASP A 241 -18.29 12.57 11.28
CA ASP A 241 -18.22 14.02 11.18
C ASP A 241 -16.80 14.60 11.32
N GLY A 242 -15.81 13.77 11.68
CA GLY A 242 -14.41 14.14 11.90
C GLY A 242 -14.00 14.35 13.36
N VAL A 243 -14.91 14.15 14.32
CA VAL A 243 -14.57 14.26 15.75
C VAL A 243 -13.70 13.08 16.18
N LEU A 244 -12.64 13.33 16.97
CA LEU A 244 -11.73 12.29 17.43
C LEU A 244 -12.45 11.30 18.35
N LEU A 245 -12.43 10.02 17.97
CA LEU A 245 -13.04 8.91 18.70
C LEU A 245 -12.01 8.20 19.57
N ARG A 246 -10.82 7.90 19.02
CA ARG A 246 -9.82 7.09 19.72
C ARG A 246 -8.41 7.35 19.19
N THR A 247 -7.42 7.25 20.08
CA THR A 247 -6.00 7.18 19.73
C THR A 247 -5.37 5.92 20.31
N GLU A 248 -4.47 5.30 19.55
CA GLU A 248 -3.80 4.06 19.94
C GLU A 248 -2.30 4.16 19.65
N SER A 249 -1.45 3.79 20.60
CA SER A 249 0.01 3.84 20.44
C SER A 249 0.58 2.46 20.16
N TRP A 250 1.18 2.30 18.98
CA TRP A 250 1.71 1.03 18.47
C TRP A 250 3.23 1.08 18.30
N SER A 251 3.89 -0.07 18.47
CA SER A 251 5.29 -0.29 18.11
C SER A 251 5.45 -1.63 17.42
N MET A 252 5.58 -1.59 16.09
CA MET A 252 5.68 -2.79 15.24
C MET A 252 4.61 -3.84 15.57
N ASP A 253 3.34 -3.45 15.42
CA ASP A 253 2.11 -4.22 15.73
C ASP A 253 1.90 -4.62 17.21
N THR A 254 2.73 -4.15 18.13
CA THR A 254 2.55 -4.37 19.57
C THR A 254 2.06 -3.08 20.25
N LYS A 255 1.05 -3.17 21.14
CA LYS A 255 0.62 -2.01 21.94
C LYS A 255 1.77 -1.47 22.80
N ASN A 256 2.05 -0.18 22.71
CA ASN A 256 3.13 0.46 23.46
C ASN A 256 2.85 1.94 23.67
N GLY A 257 2.50 2.32 24.90
CA GLY A 257 2.08 3.67 25.28
C GLY A 257 0.58 3.76 25.54
N GLU A 258 0.04 4.96 25.32
CA GLU A 258 -1.34 5.30 25.68
C GLU A 258 -2.36 4.87 24.63
N PHE A 259 -3.50 4.38 25.12
CA PHE A 259 -4.71 4.09 24.37
C PHE A 259 -5.83 4.92 24.98
N LYS A 260 -6.41 5.83 24.21
CA LYS A 260 -7.45 6.77 24.70
C LYS A 260 -8.69 6.64 23.84
N THR A 261 -9.84 6.47 24.47
CA THR A 261 -11.14 6.66 23.81
C THR A 261 -11.77 7.94 24.35
N PHE A 262 -12.45 8.68 23.48
CA PHE A 262 -13.05 9.96 23.81
C PHE A 262 -14.57 9.87 23.66
N TYR A 263 -15.27 10.59 24.53
CA TYR A 263 -16.66 10.96 24.30
C TYR A 263 -16.76 11.90 23.09
N TYR A 264 -17.95 11.98 22.50
CA TYR A 264 -18.20 12.84 21.35
C TYR A 264 -17.96 14.35 21.62
N ASN A 265 -18.02 14.80 22.88
CA ASN A 265 -17.65 16.17 23.28
C ASN A 265 -16.12 16.37 23.40
N GLY A 266 -15.31 15.36 23.07
CA GLY A 266 -13.85 15.40 23.11
C GLY A 266 -13.24 15.09 24.48
N THR A 267 -14.03 14.83 25.52
CA THR A 267 -13.49 14.49 26.84
C THR A 267 -13.08 13.02 26.92
N ILE A 268 -12.09 12.68 27.75
CA ILE A 268 -11.54 11.31 27.82
C ILE A 268 -12.60 10.39 28.43
N GLN A 269 -12.91 9.29 27.76
CA GLN A 269 -13.75 8.21 28.28
C GLN A 269 -12.92 7.12 28.92
N THR A 270 -11.87 6.65 28.22
CA THR A 270 -10.92 5.67 28.75
C THR A 270 -9.49 6.10 28.46
N LEU A 271 -8.59 5.79 29.39
CA LEU A 271 -7.15 5.93 29.25
C LEU A 271 -6.50 4.64 29.75
N GLU A 272 -5.78 3.95 28.86
CA GLU A 272 -5.08 2.72 29.16
C GLU A 272 -3.60 2.86 28.78
N ASN A 273 -2.70 2.27 29.57
CA ASN A 273 -1.27 2.30 29.29
C ASN A 273 -0.71 0.88 29.16
N TYR A 274 0.04 0.66 28.09
CA TYR A 274 0.65 -0.62 27.76
C TYR A 274 2.16 -0.44 27.62
N LYS A 275 2.92 -1.44 28.07
CA LYS A 275 4.33 -1.55 27.72
C LYS A 275 4.54 -2.74 26.80
N LYS A 276 5.31 -2.51 25.74
CA LYS A 276 5.90 -3.60 24.97
C LYS A 276 6.72 -4.49 25.90
N SER A 277 6.47 -5.81 25.87
CA SER A 277 7.33 -6.74 26.58
C SER A 277 8.72 -6.73 25.95
N SER A 278 9.77 -6.80 26.76
CA SER A 278 11.18 -6.61 26.32
C SER A 278 11.73 -7.72 25.42
N GLY A 279 10.90 -8.65 24.92
CA GLY A 279 11.31 -9.60 23.89
C GLY A 279 11.57 -8.89 22.56
N LYS A 280 12.13 -9.57 21.57
CA LYS A 280 12.05 -9.13 20.17
C LYS A 280 10.76 -9.69 19.55
N PRO A 281 10.05 -8.95 18.67
CA PRO A 281 9.00 -9.54 17.85
C PRO A 281 9.55 -10.75 17.11
N GLU A 282 8.87 -11.90 17.18
CA GLU A 282 9.22 -13.05 16.36
C GLU A 282 8.55 -12.86 15.00
N ASP A 283 9.30 -12.29 14.05
CA ASP A 283 8.90 -12.35 12.66
C ASP A 283 9.16 -13.76 12.15
N ARG A 284 8.14 -14.37 11.57
CA ARG A 284 8.26 -15.59 10.80
C ARG A 284 8.14 -15.25 9.32
N MET A 285 8.82 -15.98 8.45
CA MET A 285 8.73 -15.78 7.01
C MET A 285 8.27 -17.08 6.34
N ASP A 286 7.34 -16.97 5.41
CA ASP A 286 7.03 -18.02 4.45
C ASP A 286 7.91 -17.80 3.22
N VAL A 287 8.85 -18.73 2.97
CA VAL A 287 9.94 -18.53 2.00
C VAL A 287 10.23 -19.80 1.20
N ASP A 288 10.64 -19.57 -0.05
CA ASP A 288 11.38 -20.54 -0.84
C ASP A 288 12.85 -20.07 -0.94
N ILE A 289 13.78 -20.93 -0.54
CA ILE A 289 15.22 -20.66 -0.55
C ILE A 289 15.85 -21.56 -1.62
N TYR A 290 16.46 -20.94 -2.62
CA TYR A 290 17.20 -21.60 -3.69
C TYR A 290 18.70 -21.46 -3.41
N GLU A 291 19.36 -22.57 -3.14
CA GLU A 291 20.80 -22.65 -2.87
C GLU A 291 21.51 -23.25 -4.09
N VAL A 292 22.62 -22.63 -4.49
CA VAL A 292 23.48 -23.07 -5.60
C VAL A 292 24.96 -22.84 -5.28
N PRO A 293 25.89 -23.63 -5.87
CA PRO A 293 27.31 -23.53 -5.55
C PRO A 293 28.03 -22.34 -6.22
N THR A 294 27.44 -21.73 -7.27
CA THR A 294 28.11 -20.64 -8.01
C THR A 294 27.22 -19.42 -8.20
N LYS A 295 27.86 -18.24 -8.30
CA LYS A 295 27.17 -16.97 -8.54
C LYS A 295 26.37 -16.99 -9.84
N GLN A 296 26.94 -17.56 -10.90
CA GLN A 296 26.30 -17.66 -12.22
C GLN A 296 25.00 -18.46 -12.16
N GLN A 297 24.98 -19.57 -11.43
CA GLN A 297 23.75 -20.34 -11.22
C GLN A 297 22.70 -19.53 -10.45
N ALA A 298 23.11 -18.71 -9.47
CA ALA A 298 22.19 -17.89 -8.69
C ALA A 298 21.55 -16.78 -9.53
N GLU A 299 22.32 -16.18 -10.43
CA GLU A 299 21.81 -15.20 -11.41
C GLU A 299 20.77 -15.85 -12.35
N ILE A 300 21.04 -17.06 -12.86
CA ILE A 300 20.08 -17.83 -13.68
C ILE A 300 18.79 -18.10 -12.90
N VAL A 301 18.90 -18.61 -11.67
CA VAL A 301 17.73 -18.87 -10.80
C VAL A 301 16.92 -17.59 -10.62
N TYR A 302 17.57 -16.48 -10.27
CA TYR A 302 16.92 -15.20 -10.05
C TYR A 302 16.17 -14.70 -11.30
N GLU A 303 16.79 -14.74 -12.47
CA GLU A 303 16.14 -14.35 -13.72
C GLU A 303 14.93 -15.23 -14.05
N MET A 304 15.06 -16.54 -13.88
CA MET A 304 13.99 -17.48 -14.21
C MET A 304 12.81 -17.39 -13.23
N LEU A 305 13.07 -17.20 -11.93
CA LEU A 305 12.02 -16.91 -10.94
C LEU A 305 11.34 -15.57 -11.24
N GLY A 306 12.10 -14.56 -11.67
CA GLY A 306 11.55 -13.28 -12.11
C GLY A 306 10.60 -13.41 -13.30
N LYS A 307 10.84 -14.39 -14.17
CA LYS A 307 9.98 -14.78 -15.31
C LYS A 307 8.88 -15.77 -14.93
N ARG A 308 8.71 -16.09 -13.63
CA ARG A 308 7.72 -17.05 -13.10
C ARG A 308 7.81 -18.43 -13.76
N MET A 309 9.02 -18.84 -14.12
CA MET A 309 9.26 -20.18 -14.65
C MET A 309 8.95 -21.21 -13.56
N LYS A 310 8.36 -22.34 -13.95
CA LYS A 310 8.13 -23.44 -13.02
C LYS A 310 9.47 -24.02 -12.54
N GLU A 311 9.50 -24.50 -11.31
CA GLU A 311 10.71 -25.02 -10.65
C GLU A 311 11.40 -26.11 -11.47
N GLU A 312 10.64 -26.96 -12.16
CA GLU A 312 11.19 -28.04 -13.01
C GLU A 312 12.08 -27.46 -14.11
N LYS A 313 11.63 -26.40 -14.79
CA LYS A 313 12.41 -25.73 -15.84
C LYS A 313 13.65 -25.04 -15.28
N ILE A 314 13.57 -24.51 -14.06
CA ILE A 314 14.72 -23.91 -13.39
C ILE A 314 15.77 -24.99 -13.11
N ARG A 315 15.36 -26.16 -12.63
CA ARG A 315 16.27 -27.30 -12.40
C ARG A 315 16.95 -27.77 -13.68
N GLU A 316 16.21 -27.87 -14.78
CA GLU A 316 16.78 -28.21 -16.10
C GLU A 316 17.87 -27.23 -16.54
N GLN A 317 17.67 -25.93 -16.34
CA GLN A 317 18.59 -24.90 -16.81
C GLN A 317 19.81 -24.71 -15.90
N VAL A 318 19.63 -24.84 -14.59
CA VAL A 318 20.69 -24.62 -13.58
C VAL A 318 21.59 -25.85 -13.44
N GLY A 319 21.03 -27.04 -13.68
CA GLY A 319 21.73 -28.32 -13.59
C GLY A 319 21.95 -28.79 -12.15
N GLU A 320 23.03 -29.56 -11.94
CA GLU A 320 23.37 -30.11 -10.63
C GLU A 320 23.73 -29.01 -9.61
N GLY A 321 23.38 -29.25 -8.35
CA GLY A 321 23.69 -28.35 -7.24
C GLY A 321 22.60 -27.35 -6.87
N LEU A 322 21.45 -27.32 -7.56
CA LEU A 322 20.28 -26.54 -7.12
C LEU A 322 19.50 -27.29 -6.03
N ASN A 323 19.56 -26.75 -4.81
CA ASN A 323 18.75 -27.19 -3.68
C ASN A 323 17.65 -26.17 -3.39
N VAL A 324 16.40 -26.62 -3.23
CA VAL A 324 15.25 -25.75 -2.98
C VAL A 324 14.62 -26.16 -1.67
N THR A 325 14.59 -25.23 -0.71
CA THR A 325 13.94 -25.41 0.59
C THR A 325 12.69 -24.54 0.64
N LYS A 326 11.52 -25.16 0.72
CA LYS A 326 10.25 -24.46 0.95
C LYS A 326 9.93 -24.53 2.42
N SER A 327 9.64 -23.41 3.05
CA SER A 327 9.36 -23.41 4.49
C SER A 327 8.33 -22.38 4.85
N GLN A 328 7.29 -22.86 5.52
CA GLN A 328 6.23 -22.04 6.06
C GLN A 328 6.66 -21.55 7.44
N ALA A 329 6.66 -20.23 7.64
CA ALA A 329 6.86 -19.58 8.93
C ALA A 329 8.23 -19.86 9.63
N VAL A 330 9.35 -19.70 8.92
CA VAL A 330 10.70 -19.76 9.51
C VAL A 330 11.06 -18.51 10.30
N ASP A 331 11.78 -18.66 11.41
CA ASP A 331 12.38 -17.52 12.12
C ASP A 331 13.68 -17.11 11.41
N PRO A 332 13.75 -15.93 10.76
CA PRO A 332 14.93 -15.49 10.05
C PRO A 332 16.12 -15.27 10.99
N ALA A 333 15.91 -14.96 12.28
CA ALA A 333 17.00 -14.80 13.24
C ALA A 333 17.65 -16.13 13.63
N GLN A 334 16.93 -17.24 13.49
CA GLN A 334 17.41 -18.59 13.80
C GLN A 334 17.78 -19.40 12.56
N THR A 335 17.34 -18.98 11.37
CA THR A 335 17.60 -19.70 10.11
C THR A 335 18.95 -19.26 9.52
N PRO A 336 20.03 -20.07 9.59
CA PRO A 336 21.39 -19.62 9.30
C PRO A 336 21.55 -18.95 7.93
N VAL A 337 20.91 -19.51 6.90
CA VAL A 337 21.01 -19.06 5.51
C VAL A 337 20.42 -17.67 5.26
N ILE A 338 19.41 -17.25 6.03
CA ILE A 338 18.75 -15.92 5.90
C ILE A 338 19.02 -14.99 7.09
N LYS A 339 19.75 -15.47 8.10
CA LYS A 339 20.05 -14.71 9.31
C LYS A 339 20.87 -13.46 9.02
N GLY A 340 20.29 -12.29 9.33
CA GLY A 340 20.93 -10.99 9.13
C GLY A 340 20.71 -10.38 7.75
N GLU A 341 20.05 -11.11 6.85
CA GLU A 341 19.73 -10.61 5.51
C GLU A 341 18.51 -9.71 5.52
N LYS A 342 18.58 -8.58 4.80
CA LYS A 342 17.46 -7.65 4.64
C LYS A 342 16.54 -8.12 3.51
N LEU A 343 15.74 -9.14 3.80
CA LEU A 343 14.81 -9.72 2.84
C LEU A 343 13.47 -8.96 2.82
N ALA A 344 13.00 -8.61 1.63
CA ALA A 344 11.69 -8.03 1.40
C ALA A 344 10.71 -9.09 0.86
N ARG A 345 9.41 -8.80 0.93
CA ARG A 345 8.38 -9.64 0.30
C ARG A 345 8.62 -9.72 -1.22
N GLY A 346 8.53 -10.91 -1.79
CA GLY A 346 8.80 -11.18 -3.19
C GLY A 346 10.21 -11.73 -3.41
N LEU A 347 10.68 -11.65 -4.65
CA LEU A 347 11.96 -12.22 -5.07
C LEU A 347 13.12 -11.28 -4.69
N ASN A 348 14.04 -11.77 -3.86
CA ASN A 348 15.19 -11.02 -3.40
C ASN A 348 16.43 -11.28 -4.28
N LYS A 349 17.32 -10.28 -4.37
CA LYS A 349 18.57 -10.40 -5.14
C LYS A 349 19.46 -11.51 -4.57
N PRO A 350 20.25 -12.19 -5.43
CA PRO A 350 21.20 -13.19 -4.97
C PRO A 350 22.22 -12.61 -3.99
N TYR A 351 22.59 -13.41 -2.98
CA TYR A 351 23.68 -13.10 -2.06
C TYR A 351 24.52 -14.34 -1.77
N GLU A 352 25.75 -14.12 -1.33
CA GLU A 352 26.70 -15.17 -0.97
C GLU A 352 26.75 -15.34 0.55
N LYS A 353 26.73 -16.59 1.02
CA LYS A 353 26.94 -16.95 2.42
C LYS A 353 27.53 -18.34 2.54
N ASP A 354 28.50 -18.52 3.44
CA ASP A 354 29.15 -19.82 3.67
C ASP A 354 29.64 -20.52 2.38
N LYS A 355 30.19 -19.73 1.43
CA LYS A 355 30.68 -20.17 0.10
C LYS A 355 29.60 -20.78 -0.81
N LYS A 356 28.34 -20.46 -0.56
CA LYS A 356 27.20 -20.80 -1.42
C LYS A 356 26.43 -19.54 -1.76
N TYR A 357 25.63 -19.63 -2.81
CA TYR A 357 24.78 -18.53 -3.26
C TYR A 357 23.32 -18.86 -3.05
N TYR A 358 22.56 -17.85 -2.62
CA TYR A 358 21.16 -17.98 -2.24
C TYR A 358 20.30 -17.00 -3.01
N VAL A 359 19.16 -17.49 -3.51
CA VAL A 359 18.05 -16.66 -4.01
C VAL A 359 16.84 -16.97 -3.15
N VAL A 360 16.22 -15.94 -2.58
CA VAL A 360 15.10 -16.13 -1.63
C VAL A 360 13.85 -15.47 -2.16
N LEU A 361 12.78 -16.26 -2.30
CA LEU A 361 11.44 -15.80 -2.59
C LEU A 361 10.64 -15.77 -1.29
N VAL A 362 10.30 -14.58 -0.80
CA VAL A 362 9.48 -14.41 0.41
C VAL A 362 8.02 -14.26 0.00
N HIS A 363 7.21 -15.28 0.26
CA HIS A 363 5.77 -15.27 -0.02
C HIS A 363 5.03 -14.34 0.93
N GLN A 364 5.36 -14.44 2.22
CA GLN A 364 4.73 -13.68 3.29
C GLN A 364 5.68 -13.46 4.49
N VAL A 365 5.54 -12.32 5.17
CA VAL A 365 6.09 -12.10 6.50
C VAL A 365 4.93 -12.19 7.49
N ILE A 366 5.09 -13.05 8.50
CA ILE A 366 4.11 -13.36 9.54
C ILE A 366 4.66 -12.79 10.85
N SER A 367 4.13 -11.67 11.32
CA SER A 367 4.51 -11.17 12.64
C SER A 367 3.71 -11.86 13.73
N ILE A 368 4.42 -12.57 14.62
CA ILE A 368 3.81 -13.08 15.85
C ILE A 368 3.77 -11.92 16.85
N PRO A 369 2.58 -11.45 17.26
CA PRO A 369 2.48 -10.36 18.22
C PRO A 369 3.15 -10.78 19.52
N GLN A 370 3.98 -9.90 20.07
CA GLN A 370 4.50 -10.13 21.41
C GLN A 370 3.36 -10.10 22.42
N LYS A 371 3.53 -10.81 23.55
CA LYS A 371 2.58 -10.69 24.65
C LYS A 371 2.53 -9.23 25.09
N GLU A 372 1.36 -8.62 24.90
CA GLU A 372 1.01 -7.29 25.41
C GLU A 372 0.87 -7.37 26.92
N VAL A 373 1.40 -6.37 27.63
CA VAL A 373 1.37 -6.35 29.09
C VAL A 373 0.77 -5.03 29.57
N LYS A 374 -0.32 -5.11 30.34
CA LYS A 374 -0.90 -3.98 31.05
C LYS A 374 0.09 -3.47 32.09
N GLU A 375 0.39 -2.18 32.04
CA GLU A 375 1.32 -1.54 32.94
C GLU A 375 0.90 -0.09 33.21
N GLY A 376 0.81 0.26 34.48
CA GLY A 376 0.43 1.61 34.91
C GLY A 376 -1.08 1.72 35.14
N TRP A 377 -1.57 2.96 35.06
CA TRP A 377 -2.95 3.28 35.37
C TRP A 377 -3.88 3.06 34.18
N PHE A 378 -5.03 2.46 34.47
CA PHE A 378 -6.17 2.27 33.59
C PHE A 378 -7.32 3.07 34.19
N GLU A 379 -7.74 4.12 33.49
CA GLU A 379 -8.70 5.08 33.98
C GLU A 379 -9.93 5.11 33.06
N GLU A 380 -11.11 5.17 33.67
CA GLU A 380 -12.39 5.35 33.01
C GLU A 380 -13.10 6.53 33.66
N TYR A 381 -13.75 7.36 32.86
CA TYR A 381 -14.42 8.58 33.31
C TYR A 381 -15.87 8.59 32.86
N PHE A 382 -16.71 9.32 33.60
CA PHE A 382 -18.04 9.72 33.17
C PHE A 382 -17.94 10.89 32.17
N PRO A 383 -19.03 11.22 31.44
CA PRO A 383 -19.05 12.34 30.49
C PRO A 383 -18.69 13.70 31.11
N ASP A 384 -18.96 13.88 32.42
CA ASP A 384 -18.63 15.08 33.20
C ASP A 384 -17.18 15.09 33.74
N GLN A 385 -16.35 14.15 33.29
CA GLN A 385 -14.95 13.96 33.70
C GLN A 385 -14.73 13.56 35.15
N LYS A 386 -15.77 13.18 35.90
CA LYS A 386 -15.57 12.44 37.15
C LYS A 386 -14.99 11.07 36.85
N LYS A 387 -14.09 10.60 37.71
CA LYS A 387 -13.56 9.23 37.62
C LYS A 387 -14.68 8.23 37.88
N LYS A 388 -14.81 7.26 37.00
CA LYS A 388 -15.70 6.11 37.13
C LYS A 388 -14.93 4.90 37.65
N ARG A 389 -13.72 4.67 37.14
CA ARG A 389 -12.86 3.56 37.55
C ARG A 389 -11.39 3.94 37.40
N ARG A 390 -10.55 3.40 38.28
CA ARG A 390 -9.10 3.50 38.21
C ARG A 390 -8.47 2.20 38.68
N ALA A 391 -7.63 1.59 37.85
CA ALA A 391 -6.94 0.35 38.16
C ALA A 391 -5.44 0.45 37.86
N LEU A 392 -4.59 0.03 38.79
CA LEU A 392 -3.14 -0.02 38.62
C LEU A 392 -2.72 -1.45 38.26
N TYR A 393 -2.06 -1.61 37.12
CA TYR A 393 -1.46 -2.90 36.72
C TYR A 393 0.06 -2.81 36.77
N LYS A 394 0.69 -3.91 37.20
CA LYS A 394 2.14 -4.12 37.07
C LYS A 394 2.37 -5.49 36.46
N LYS A 395 2.95 -5.53 35.26
CA LYS A 395 3.16 -6.77 34.50
C LYS A 395 1.90 -7.65 34.39
N ASP A 396 0.77 -7.09 33.94
CA ASP A 396 -0.56 -7.74 33.87
C ASP A 396 -1.23 -8.08 35.21
N VAL A 397 -0.55 -7.89 36.34
CA VAL A 397 -1.14 -8.13 37.67
C VAL A 397 -1.86 -6.88 38.14
N LEU A 398 -3.16 -7.01 38.48
CA LEU A 398 -3.93 -5.95 39.12
C LEU A 398 -3.41 -5.73 40.55
N ILE A 399 -2.91 -4.53 40.81
CA ILE A 399 -2.37 -4.14 42.12
C ILE A 399 -3.41 -3.37 42.93
N GLU A 400 -4.02 -2.35 42.32
CA GLU A 400 -5.02 -1.49 42.97
C GLU A 400 -6.24 -1.32 42.06
N GLU A 401 -7.42 -1.24 42.64
CA GLU A 401 -8.65 -0.89 41.93
C GLU A 401 -9.55 0.00 42.78
N TYR A 402 -10.10 1.04 42.16
CA TYR A 402 -11.08 1.95 42.75
C TYR A 402 -12.22 2.18 41.75
N VAL A 403 -13.46 2.13 42.24
CA VAL A 403 -14.67 2.37 41.43
C VAL A 403 -15.56 3.38 42.15
N TRP A 404 -16.06 4.36 41.41
CA TRP A 404 -16.95 5.41 41.91
C TRP A 404 -18.30 5.38 41.19
N ASP A 405 -19.36 5.78 41.89
CA ASP A 405 -20.67 6.06 41.29
C ASP A 405 -20.72 7.46 40.63
N GLU A 406 -21.81 7.77 39.94
CA GLU A 406 -22.01 9.07 39.24
C GLU A 406 -22.00 10.29 40.19
N SER A 407 -22.30 10.06 41.47
CA SER A 407 -22.21 11.10 42.52
C SER A 407 -20.77 11.32 43.01
N GLY A 408 -19.82 10.52 42.55
CA GLY A 408 -18.42 10.54 42.97
C GLY A 408 -18.15 9.80 44.28
N ARG A 409 -19.10 8.99 44.77
CA ARG A 409 -18.89 8.17 45.98
C ARG A 409 -18.15 6.89 45.61
N LEU A 410 -17.13 6.55 46.39
CA LEU A 410 -16.37 5.31 46.22
C LEU A 410 -17.26 4.12 46.59
N VAL A 411 -17.46 3.19 45.65
CA VAL A 411 -18.30 1.99 45.83
C VAL A 411 -17.50 0.69 45.89
N LYS A 412 -16.24 0.71 45.42
CA LYS A 412 -15.32 -0.43 45.51
C LYS A 412 -13.88 0.07 45.65
N SER A 413 -13.11 -0.58 46.52
CA SER A 413 -11.66 -0.42 46.63
C SER A 413 -10.97 -1.77 46.87
N MET A 414 -9.82 -1.97 46.23
CA MET A 414 -8.94 -3.13 46.40
C MET A 414 -7.48 -2.67 46.34
N GLY A 415 -6.61 -3.24 47.18
CA GLY A 415 -5.15 -3.08 47.07
C GLY A 415 -4.53 -1.88 47.78
N GLY A 416 -5.29 -1.14 48.59
CA GLY A 416 -4.73 -0.09 49.44
C GLY A 416 -3.96 -0.67 50.63
N ASN A 417 -2.80 -0.09 50.94
CA ASN A 417 -2.13 -0.33 52.21
C ASN A 417 -3.08 0.10 53.34
N GLU A 418 -3.54 -0.86 54.16
CA GLU A 418 -4.30 -0.60 55.38
C GLU A 418 -3.41 0.12 56.39
N GLY A 419 -3.33 1.44 56.25
CA GLY A 419 -2.85 2.33 57.30
C GLY A 419 -3.94 2.56 58.33
N GLY A 420 -4.11 1.60 59.24
CA GLY A 420 -4.66 1.75 60.59
C GLY A 420 -5.95 2.58 60.73
N GLY A 421 -7.09 1.93 60.54
CA GLY A 421 -8.35 2.34 61.15
C GLY A 421 -8.79 1.26 62.11
N ALA A 422 -8.60 1.48 63.41
CA ALA A 422 -9.17 0.63 64.45
C ALA A 422 -10.68 0.51 64.22
N GLU A 423 -11.14 -0.71 63.98
CA GLU A 423 -12.53 -1.08 64.23
C GLU A 423 -12.71 -1.03 65.75
N ASP A 424 -13.40 0.01 66.24
CA ASP A 424 -13.99 0.00 67.56
C ASP A 424 -15.50 0.13 67.41
N ASP A 425 -16.16 -0.91 67.90
CA ASP A 425 -17.59 -1.10 67.99
C ASP A 425 -18.31 0.05 68.70
N ALA A 426 -19.53 0.30 68.23
CA ALA A 426 -20.69 0.83 68.96
C ALA A 426 -20.56 2.15 69.74
N VAL A 427 -21.43 3.12 69.39
CA VAL A 427 -21.96 4.04 70.41
C VAL A 427 -23.47 4.24 70.21
N PRO A 428 -24.32 3.93 71.21
CA PRO A 428 -25.68 4.46 71.29
C PRO A 428 -25.67 5.90 71.80
N THR A 429 -26.55 6.70 71.18
CA THR A 429 -27.27 7.87 71.71
C THR A 429 -26.76 8.60 72.97
N GLY A 430 -26.52 9.91 72.80
CA GLY A 430 -27.02 10.91 73.75
C GLY A 430 -25.99 11.80 74.45
N GLY A 431 -26.16 13.12 74.29
CA GLY A 431 -26.02 14.05 75.41
C GLY A 431 -24.73 14.88 75.54
N LYS A 432 -24.86 16.16 75.15
CA LYS A 432 -24.26 17.37 75.76
C LYS A 432 -22.72 17.45 75.89
N LYS A 433 -22.10 18.38 75.13
CA LYS A 433 -20.87 19.07 75.54
C LYS A 433 -21.09 20.57 75.72
N LYS A 434 -20.80 21.02 76.95
CA LYS A 434 -20.64 22.41 77.40
C LYS A 434 -19.19 22.86 77.12
N LYS A 435 -19.04 24.18 76.92
CA LYS A 435 -17.86 25.00 76.61
C LYS A 435 -16.57 24.69 77.41
N GLU A 436 -15.40 24.95 76.80
CA GLU A 436 -14.38 25.96 77.21
C GLU A 436 -13.16 25.92 76.24
N LYS A 437 -12.81 27.03 75.56
CA LYS A 437 -11.84 28.12 75.85
C LYS A 437 -10.52 27.98 75.04
N LYS A 438 -10.25 29.01 74.22
CA LYS A 438 -8.96 29.27 73.55
C LYS A 438 -7.97 29.92 74.53
N PRO A 439 -6.66 29.82 74.26
CA PRO A 439 -5.92 31.04 73.94
C PRO A 439 -4.97 30.94 72.73
N LYS A 440 -4.39 32.10 72.39
CA LYS A 440 -3.89 32.55 71.09
C LYS A 440 -2.39 32.27 70.81
N VAL A 441 -2.10 31.91 69.56
CA VAL A 441 -1.12 32.47 68.57
C VAL A 441 0.31 32.82 69.01
N LYS A 442 1.29 32.23 68.29
CA LYS A 442 2.51 32.92 67.80
C LYS A 442 2.77 32.57 66.32
N LYS A 443 3.07 33.60 65.51
CA LYS A 443 3.32 33.57 64.05
C LYS A 443 4.70 32.96 63.71
N PRO A 444 4.89 32.35 62.52
CA PRO A 444 6.19 32.24 61.88
C PRO A 444 6.43 33.34 60.83
N LYS A 445 7.73 33.65 60.66
CA LYS A 445 8.34 34.68 59.81
C LYS A 445 8.35 34.31 58.32
N LYS A 446 8.31 35.33 57.45
CA LYS A 446 8.60 35.26 56.00
C LYS A 446 10.05 34.81 55.72
N PRO A 447 10.33 34.11 54.61
CA PRO A 447 11.64 34.12 53.96
C PRO A 447 11.72 35.11 52.78
N LYS A 448 12.96 35.51 52.51
CA LYS A 448 13.45 36.59 51.65
C LYS A 448 13.48 36.22 50.16
N LYS A 449 13.43 37.27 49.32
CA LYS A 449 13.79 37.30 47.89
C LYS A 449 15.32 37.19 47.70
N GLY A 450 15.72 36.63 46.56
CA GLY A 450 16.92 37.01 45.82
C GLY A 450 17.85 35.86 45.48
N GLU A 451 17.85 35.40 44.22
CA GLU A 451 19.00 35.47 43.30
C GLU A 451 18.61 34.91 41.91
N GLU A 452 18.89 35.68 40.87
CA GLU A 452 18.77 35.34 39.44
C GLU A 452 19.99 34.52 38.97
N PRO A 453 19.85 33.73 37.90
CA PRO A 453 20.95 33.46 36.98
C PRO A 453 20.73 34.09 35.59
N LYS A 454 21.82 34.62 35.04
CA LYS A 454 22.00 35.25 33.71
C LYS A 454 21.71 34.31 32.52
N PRO A 455 21.42 34.87 31.31
CA PRO A 455 21.28 34.13 30.08
C PRO A 455 22.57 34.10 29.23
N GLU A 456 22.90 32.95 28.66
CA GLU A 456 23.88 32.70 27.58
C GLU A 456 23.40 31.43 26.87
N GLY A 457 23.40 31.23 25.55
CA GLY A 457 23.80 32.01 24.38
C GLY A 457 23.35 31.18 23.16
N THR A 458 22.94 31.84 22.08
CA THR A 458 22.47 31.25 20.83
C THR A 458 23.66 30.98 19.88
N GLU A 459 23.75 29.76 19.33
CA GLU A 459 24.62 29.45 18.18
C GLU A 459 23.79 29.33 16.87
N PRO A 460 24.27 29.87 15.73
CA PRO A 460 23.66 29.72 14.41
C PRO A 460 24.18 28.48 13.64
N PRO A 461 23.53 28.07 12.52
CA PRO A 461 23.83 26.81 11.83
C PRO A 461 25.09 26.93 10.95
N LYS A 462 25.81 25.82 10.78
CA LYS A 462 26.86 25.67 9.78
C LYS A 462 26.30 24.98 8.53
N GLU A 463 26.48 25.66 7.40
CA GLU A 463 26.48 25.09 6.04
C GLU A 463 27.79 24.32 5.82
N ASP A 464 27.70 23.15 5.19
CA ASP A 464 28.57 22.64 4.12
C ASP A 464 27.88 21.45 3.41
#